data_AF-A0A0N4ZXP8-F1
#
_entry.id   AF-A0A0N4ZXP8-F1
#
_cell.length_a   1.000
_cell.length_b   1.000
_cell.length_c   1.000
_cell.angle_alpha   90.00
_cell.angle_beta   90.00
_cell.angle_gamma   90.00
#
_symmetry.space_group_name_H-M   'P 1'
#
loop_
_entity.id
_entity.type
_entity.pdbx_description
1 polymer ?
#
loop_
_entity_poly.entity_id
_entity_poly.type
_entity_poly.pdbx_seq_one_letter_code
_entity_poly.pdbx_strand_id
1 'polypeptide(L)'
;MFYLFLLIIFTSSFYCTVITTEEPNITYTNIYNTTSGSVRGTKLNINGTQVDQLLGIPFAISPLNYSRFGTPKPMTKWDGLHNATSPARACMQAHSERGFENKYYNMSKNDQSEDCLQLNMW
;
A
#
# COMPACT_ATOMS: atom_id res chain seq x y z
N MET A 1 6.34 -43.76 -41.53
CA MET A 1 5.27 -43.67 -40.50
C MET A 1 5.85 -43.33 -39.13
N PHE A 2 6.69 -42.30 -39.03
CA PHE A 2 7.33 -41.85 -37.77
C PHE A 2 7.44 -40.31 -37.72
N TYR A 3 7.61 -39.67 -38.89
CA TYR A 3 7.60 -38.21 -39.02
C TYR A 3 6.24 -37.54 -38.76
N LEU A 4 5.13 -38.25 -38.96
CA LEU A 4 3.78 -37.71 -38.73
C LEU A 4 3.44 -37.58 -37.23
N PHE A 5 4.13 -38.34 -36.36
CA PHE A 5 3.96 -38.27 -34.90
C PHE A 5 4.77 -37.13 -34.25
N LEU A 6 5.86 -36.68 -34.87
CA LEU A 6 6.72 -35.60 -34.35
C LEU A 6 6.15 -34.19 -34.57
N LEU A 7 5.27 -34.00 -35.57
CA LEU A 7 4.63 -32.72 -35.85
C LEU A 7 3.49 -32.38 -34.88
N ILE A 8 2.89 -33.38 -34.21
CA ILE A 8 1.75 -33.16 -33.32
C ILE A 8 2.20 -32.58 -31.96
N ILE A 9 3.40 -32.93 -31.49
CA ILE A 9 3.94 -32.48 -30.20
C ILE A 9 4.33 -30.99 -30.22
N PHE A 10 4.65 -30.43 -31.39
CA PHE A 10 5.03 -29.01 -31.52
C PHE A 10 3.84 -28.03 -31.57
N THR A 11 2.60 -28.52 -31.67
CA THR A 11 1.41 -27.67 -31.80
C THR A 11 0.62 -27.50 -30.49
N SER A 12 0.92 -28.28 -29.45
CA SER A 12 0.20 -28.20 -28.17
C SER A 12 0.78 -27.17 -27.19
N SER A 13 1.94 -26.59 -27.49
CA SER A 13 2.65 -25.72 -26.54
C SER A 13 2.45 -24.23 -26.80
N PHE A 14 1.24 -23.75 -27.09
CA PHE A 14 1.01 -22.30 -27.13
C PHE A 14 -0.42 -21.85 -26.79
N TYR A 15 -1.20 -22.67 -26.08
CA TYR A 15 -2.38 -22.14 -25.39
C TYR A 15 -1.93 -21.53 -24.06
N CYS A 16 -1.28 -20.37 -24.14
CA CYS A 16 -1.15 -19.49 -23.00
C CYS A 16 -2.51 -18.82 -22.83
N THR A 17 -3.37 -19.39 -21.98
CA THR A 17 -4.58 -18.70 -21.56
C THR A 17 -4.15 -17.46 -20.80
N VAL A 18 -4.27 -16.30 -21.45
CA VAL A 18 -4.12 -15.00 -20.80
C VAL A 18 -5.23 -14.91 -19.75
N ILE A 19 -4.89 -15.16 -18.49
CA ILE A 19 -5.75 -14.85 -17.37
C ILE A 19 -5.73 -13.33 -17.28
N THR A 20 -6.76 -12.66 -17.79
CA THR A 20 -6.96 -11.23 -17.52
C THR A 20 -7.37 -11.13 -16.05
N THR A 21 -6.43 -10.80 -15.17
CA THR A 21 -6.79 -10.30 -13.85
C THR A 21 -7.48 -8.97 -14.08
N GLU A 22 -8.78 -8.86 -13.78
CA GLU A 22 -9.45 -7.56 -13.77
C GLU A 22 -8.73 -6.67 -12.75
N GLU A 23 -7.98 -5.68 -13.24
CA GLU A 23 -7.39 -4.64 -12.40
C GLU A 23 -8.54 -3.95 -11.64
N PRO A 24 -8.44 -3.79 -10.31
CA PRO A 24 -9.48 -3.10 -9.56
C PRO A 24 -9.70 -1.70 -10.15
N ASN A 25 -10.95 -1.32 -10.38
CA ASN A 25 -11.30 0.00 -10.91
C ASN A 25 -11.08 1.08 -9.83
N ILE A 26 -9.82 1.51 -9.68
CA ILE A 26 -9.41 2.51 -8.71
C ILE A 26 -9.79 3.89 -9.25
N THR A 27 -10.71 4.56 -8.58
CA THR A 27 -11.00 5.98 -8.83
C THR A 27 -10.11 6.83 -7.92
N TYR A 28 -9.30 7.70 -8.51
CA TYR A 28 -8.43 8.60 -7.75
C TYR A 28 -9.17 9.87 -7.30
N THR A 29 -8.69 10.47 -6.20
CA THR A 29 -9.14 11.81 -5.78
C THR A 29 -8.57 12.90 -6.69
N ASN A 30 -9.00 14.14 -6.49
CA ASN A 30 -8.22 15.30 -6.93
C ASN A 30 -6.85 15.32 -6.23
N ILE A 31 -5.90 16.06 -6.79
CA ILE A 31 -4.61 16.30 -6.14
C ILE A 31 -4.79 17.37 -5.06
N TYR A 32 -4.31 17.10 -3.85
CA TYR A 32 -4.26 18.06 -2.75
C TYR A 32 -2.84 18.56 -2.56
N ASN A 33 -2.68 19.88 -2.47
CA ASN A 33 -1.40 20.51 -2.18
C ASN A 33 -1.27 20.69 -0.67
N THR A 34 -0.26 20.08 -0.07
CA THR A 34 0.07 20.24 1.36
C THR A 34 1.29 21.14 1.53
N THR A 35 1.62 21.48 2.78
CA THR A 35 2.87 22.19 3.09
C THR A 35 4.13 21.41 2.74
N SER A 36 4.04 20.08 2.68
CA SER A 36 5.17 19.18 2.45
C SER A 36 5.22 18.63 1.02
N GLY A 37 4.15 18.77 0.23
CA GLY A 37 4.12 18.34 -1.17
C GLY A 37 2.72 17.95 -1.62
N SER A 38 2.61 17.53 -2.88
CA SER A 38 1.33 17.14 -3.47
C SER A 38 1.00 15.69 -3.12
N VAL A 39 -0.28 15.42 -2.83
CA VAL A 39 -0.79 14.07 -2.54
C VAL A 39 -2.03 13.76 -3.37
N ARG A 40 -2.24 12.48 -3.70
CA ARG A 40 -3.54 11.97 -4.19
C ARG A 40 -3.90 10.68 -3.47
N GLY A 41 -5.19 10.45 -3.24
CA GLY A 41 -5.72 9.23 -2.66
C GLY A 41 -6.68 8.50 -3.60
N THR A 42 -7.56 7.69 -3.03
CA THR A 42 -8.65 6.99 -3.73
C THR A 42 -10.02 7.51 -3.29
N LYS A 43 -11.02 7.40 -4.15
CA LYS A 43 -12.42 7.66 -3.80
C LYS A 43 -13.08 6.37 -3.33
N LEU A 44 -13.68 6.41 -2.15
CA LEU A 44 -14.54 5.36 -1.64
C LEU A 44 -16.00 5.75 -1.85
N ASN A 45 -16.86 4.77 -2.13
CA ASN A 45 -18.31 4.95 -2.07
C ASN A 45 -18.84 4.15 -0.88
N ILE A 46 -19.27 4.85 0.16
CA ILE A 46 -19.81 4.27 1.39
C ILE A 46 -21.29 4.63 1.44
N ASN A 47 -22.16 3.65 1.20
CA ASN A 47 -23.62 3.81 1.22
C ASN A 47 -24.14 4.98 0.35
N GLY A 48 -23.56 5.15 -0.85
CA GLY A 48 -23.93 6.22 -1.79
C GLY A 48 -23.22 7.55 -1.54
N THR A 49 -22.43 7.66 -0.47
CA THR A 49 -21.61 8.85 -0.18
C THR A 49 -20.20 8.65 -0.68
N GLN A 50 -19.69 9.58 -1.48
CA GLN A 50 -18.28 9.59 -1.87
C GLN A 50 -17.42 10.16 -0.74
N VAL A 51 -16.34 9.45 -0.41
CA VAL A 51 -15.37 9.82 0.63
C VAL A 51 -13.97 9.77 0.01
N ASP A 52 -13.16 10.80 0.23
CA ASP A 52 -11.81 10.87 -0.30
C ASP A 52 -10.84 10.23 0.70
N GLN A 53 -10.34 9.03 0.41
CA GLN A 53 -9.42 8.30 1.26
C GLN A 53 -7.97 8.63 0.87
N LEU A 54 -7.21 9.21 1.81
CA LEU A 54 -5.76 9.40 1.68
C LEU A 54 -5.03 8.63 2.78
N LEU A 55 -4.16 7.70 2.39
CA LEU A 55 -3.49 6.77 3.30
C LEU A 55 -1.97 6.93 3.28
N GLY A 56 -1.33 6.73 4.43
CA GLY A 56 0.13 6.65 4.51
C GLY A 56 0.84 7.95 4.14
N ILE A 57 0.27 9.12 4.46
CA ILE A 57 0.92 10.41 4.23
C ILE A 57 2.00 10.61 5.29
N PRO A 58 3.28 10.79 4.95
CA PRO A 58 4.33 11.06 5.92
C PRO A 58 4.19 12.47 6.50
N PHE A 59 4.19 12.59 7.83
CA PHE A 59 4.08 13.89 8.52
C PHE A 59 5.37 14.28 9.27
N ALA A 60 6.28 13.34 9.49
CA ALA A 60 7.57 13.58 10.11
C ALA A 60 8.65 12.67 9.51
N ILE A 61 9.91 13.06 9.67
CA ILE A 61 11.04 12.21 9.27
C ILE A 61 11.10 10.99 10.19
N SER A 62 11.29 9.82 9.58
CA SER A 62 11.39 8.54 10.27
C SER A 62 12.47 8.55 11.36
N PRO A 63 12.17 8.13 12.59
CA PRO A 63 13.09 8.17 13.74
C PRO A 63 14.08 7.00 13.72
N LEU A 64 14.76 6.78 12.59
CA LEU A 64 15.72 5.68 12.41
C LEU A 64 17.10 6.03 12.99
N ASN A 65 17.83 5.00 13.44
CA ASN A 65 19.23 5.08 13.88
C ASN A 65 19.45 6.19 14.94
N TYR A 66 20.29 7.18 14.64
CA TYR A 66 20.61 8.30 15.54
C TYR A 66 19.43 9.22 15.83
N SER A 67 18.35 9.16 15.04
CA SER A 67 17.12 9.92 15.31
C SER A 67 16.17 9.19 16.26
N ARG A 68 16.47 7.94 16.60
CA ARG A 68 15.67 7.13 17.53
C ARG A 68 15.64 7.79 18.91
N PHE A 69 14.46 7.83 19.53
CA PHE A 69 14.20 8.47 20.82
C PHE A 69 14.40 9.99 20.85
N GLY A 70 14.71 10.63 19.72
CA GLY A 70 14.69 12.07 19.57
C GLY A 70 13.27 12.61 19.33
N THR A 71 13.11 13.93 19.44
CA THR A 71 11.88 14.60 19.05
C THR A 71 11.62 14.38 17.54
N PRO A 72 10.37 14.09 17.12
CA PRO A 72 10.03 14.00 15.70
C PRO A 72 10.43 15.27 14.95
N LYS A 73 11.12 15.10 13.82
CA LYS A 73 11.51 16.22 12.96
C LYS A 73 10.43 16.44 11.90
N PRO A 74 10.10 17.70 11.56
CA PRO A 74 9.15 17.99 10.48
C PRO A 74 9.54 17.30 9.17
N MET A 75 8.55 16.84 8.41
CA MET A 75 8.80 16.20 7.12
C MET A 75 9.45 17.18 6.13
N THR A 76 10.49 16.73 5.43
CA THR A 76 11.08 17.48 4.33
C THR A 76 10.08 17.55 3.17
N LYS A 77 10.07 18.67 2.45
CA LYS A 77 9.27 18.76 1.23
C LYS A 77 9.69 17.68 0.23
N TRP A 78 8.73 17.02 -0.40
CA TRP A 78 8.98 16.11 -1.51
C TRP A 78 8.56 16.75 -2.83
N ASP A 79 9.28 16.39 -3.87
CA ASP A 79 8.95 16.77 -5.24
C ASP A 79 7.95 15.78 -5.85
N GLY A 80 7.11 16.27 -6.75
CA GLY A 80 6.12 15.45 -7.44
C GLY A 80 4.91 15.08 -6.57
N LEU A 81 4.28 13.96 -6.94
CA LEU A 81 2.99 13.52 -6.40
C LEU A 81 3.16 12.25 -5.55
N HIS A 82 2.83 12.35 -4.26
CA HIS A 82 2.79 11.20 -3.35
C HIS A 82 1.47 10.45 -3.53
N ASN A 83 1.56 9.15 -3.80
CA ASN A 83 0.39 8.29 -3.98
C ASN A 83 -0.05 7.73 -2.63
N ALA A 84 -0.99 8.42 -1.98
CA ALA A 84 -1.51 8.13 -0.65
C ALA A 84 -2.60 7.04 -0.70
N THR A 85 -2.25 5.87 -1.21
CA THR A 85 -3.21 4.75 -1.44
C THR A 85 -2.90 3.52 -0.60
N SER A 86 -1.83 3.54 0.19
CA SER A 86 -1.40 2.44 1.05
C SER A 86 -1.51 2.85 2.52
N PRO A 87 -2.12 2.02 3.40
CA PRO A 87 -2.23 2.32 4.81
C PRO A 87 -0.90 2.73 5.45
N ALA A 88 -0.94 3.71 6.34
CA ALA A 88 0.19 4.04 7.20
C ALA A 88 0.71 2.78 7.93
N ARG A 89 2.03 2.60 7.92
CA ARG A 89 2.69 1.53 8.68
C ARG A 89 2.49 1.75 10.17
N ALA A 90 2.29 0.68 10.91
CA ALA A 90 2.26 0.78 12.36
C ALA A 90 3.65 0.85 12.97
N CYS A 91 3.71 1.49 14.12
CA CYS A 91 4.93 1.59 14.91
C CYS A 91 5.27 0.27 15.59
N MET A 92 6.55 0.10 15.91
CA MET A 92 7.04 -1.01 16.73
C MET A 92 6.31 -1.06 18.08
N GLN A 93 5.65 -2.17 18.37
CA GLN A 93 4.91 -2.46 19.59
C GLN A 93 5.12 -3.93 20.00
N ALA A 94 5.04 -4.21 21.29
CA ALA A 94 5.12 -5.58 21.77
C ALA A 94 3.89 -6.37 21.28
N HIS A 95 4.12 -7.52 20.64
CA HIS A 95 3.05 -8.44 20.30
C HIS A 95 2.59 -9.16 21.57
N SER A 96 1.28 -9.18 21.82
CA SER A 96 0.70 -9.84 22.99
C SER A 96 -0.33 -10.86 22.54
N GLU A 97 -0.03 -12.14 22.73
CA GLU A 97 -0.93 -13.28 22.43
C GLU A 97 -2.05 -13.41 23.48
N ARG A 98 -2.72 -12.31 23.84
CA ARG A 98 -3.75 -12.31 24.90
C ARG A 98 -5.11 -12.86 24.44
N GLY A 99 -5.17 -13.61 23.34
CA GLY A 99 -6.39 -14.29 22.89
C GLY A 99 -7.50 -13.37 22.35
N PHE A 100 -7.26 -12.06 22.22
CA PHE A 100 -8.16 -11.11 21.55
C PHE A 100 -7.76 -10.92 20.10
N GLU A 101 -7.57 -12.04 19.41
CA GLU A 101 -7.17 -12.05 18.02
C GLU A 101 -8.36 -11.66 17.14
N ASN A 102 -8.30 -10.45 16.56
CA ASN A 102 -9.15 -10.09 15.44
C ASN A 102 -8.32 -9.39 14.37
N LYS A 103 -8.85 -9.30 13.15
CA LYS A 103 -8.15 -8.71 11.99
C LYS A 103 -7.65 -7.27 12.17
N TYR A 104 -8.09 -6.58 13.23
CA TYR A 104 -7.68 -5.21 13.58
C TYR A 104 -6.60 -5.16 14.66
N TYR A 105 -6.44 -6.21 15.47
CA TYR A 105 -5.42 -6.31 16.53
C TYR A 105 -4.26 -7.26 16.19
N ASN A 106 -4.43 -8.12 15.19
CA ASN A 106 -3.39 -9.04 14.72
C ASN A 106 -2.50 -8.38 13.66
N MET A 107 -1.71 -7.41 14.06
CA MET A 107 -0.67 -6.88 13.20
C MET A 107 0.57 -7.74 13.36
N SER A 108 0.99 -8.41 12.29
CA SER A 108 2.18 -9.24 12.33
C SER A 108 3.37 -8.39 12.76
N LYS A 109 4.35 -9.00 13.45
CA LYS A 109 5.66 -8.34 13.67
C LYS A 109 6.26 -7.84 12.36
N ASN A 110 5.95 -8.49 11.24
CA ASN A 110 6.44 -8.12 9.91
C ASN A 110 5.74 -6.88 9.34
N ASP A 111 4.59 -6.48 9.89
CA ASP A 111 3.80 -5.32 9.40
C ASP A 111 4.13 -4.03 10.17
N GLN A 112 4.99 -4.12 11.19
CA GLN A 112 5.43 -2.99 12.00
C GLN A 112 6.77 -2.44 11.50
N SER A 113 6.99 -1.15 11.71
CA SER A 113 8.22 -0.48 11.34
C SER A 113 8.52 0.69 12.27
N GLU A 114 9.79 1.05 12.43
CA GLU A 114 10.16 2.32 13.07
C GLU A 114 9.89 3.52 12.18
N ASP A 115 9.84 3.30 10.88
CA ASP A 115 9.41 4.28 9.90
C ASP A 115 7.87 4.24 9.76
N CYS A 116 7.21 4.69 10.83
CA CYS A 116 5.75 4.64 11.00
C CYS A 116 5.08 6.01 11.17
N LEU A 117 5.83 7.12 11.05
CA LEU A 117 5.30 8.48 11.27
C LEU A 117 4.52 8.97 10.05
N GLN A 118 3.41 8.30 9.80
CA GLN A 118 2.48 8.52 8.70
C GLN A 118 1.05 8.61 9.23
N LEU A 119 0.16 9.26 8.49
CA LEU A 119 -1.24 9.41 8.85
C LEU A 119 -2.17 8.95 7.71
N ASN A 120 -3.41 8.68 8.09
CA ASN A 120 -4.51 8.38 7.18
C ASN A 120 -5.62 9.42 7.38
N MET A 121 -6.30 9.81 6.30
CA MET A 121 -7.38 10.80 6.25
C MET A 121 -8.53 10.28 5.38
N TRP A 122 -9.77 10.61 5.73
CA TRP A 122 -11.00 10.25 5.03
C TRP A 122 -11.94 11.46 4.97
#